data_AF-A0A9C7UKB6-F1
#
_entry.id   AF-A0A9C7UKB6-F1
#
_cell.length_a   1.000
_cell.length_b   1.000
_cell.length_c   1.000
_cell.angle_alpha   90.00
_cell.angle_beta   90.00
_cell.angle_gamma   90.00
#
_symmetry.space_group_name_H-M   'P 1'
#
loop_
_entity.id
_entity.type
_entity.pdbx_description
1 polymer ?
#
loop_
_entity_poly.entity_id
_entity_poly.type
_entity_poly.pdbx_seq_one_letter_code
_entity_poly.pdbx_strand_id
1 'polypeptide(L)'
;MKASMPHLIPANCWCGSGRIRIRATGYLTPDLSRLRVLFSPHALGLTNRARERIFQDMAAGMVDVLSGRRPTSIANPEIYEEASE
;
A
#
# COMPACT_ATOMS: atom_id res chain seq x y z
N MET A 1 -24.45 20.50 32.65
CA MET A 1 -23.98 20.66 31.25
C MET A 1 -23.13 19.45 30.90
N LYS A 2 -23.69 18.48 30.16
CA LYS A 2 -22.95 17.32 29.64
C LYS A 2 -22.39 17.72 28.27
N ALA A 3 -21.06 17.85 28.16
CA ALA A 3 -20.41 17.89 26.86
C ALA A 3 -20.47 16.46 26.29
N SER A 4 -21.36 16.23 25.31
CA SER A 4 -21.43 14.96 24.62
C SER A 4 -20.25 14.85 23.66
N MET A 5 -19.40 13.84 23.86
CA MET A 5 -18.37 13.47 22.91
C MET A 5 -19.01 13.08 21.57
N PRO A 6 -18.63 13.70 20.44
CA PRO A 6 -19.02 13.19 19.14
C PRO A 6 -18.11 12.02 18.77
N HIS A 7 -18.77 10.91 18.51
CA HIS A 7 -18.33 9.62 18.01
C HIS A 7 -17.09 9.62 17.11
N LEU A 8 -16.14 8.76 17.50
CA LEU A 8 -15.02 8.25 16.71
C LEU A 8 -15.51 7.34 15.55
N ILE A 9 -14.98 7.60 14.34
CA ILE A 9 -14.71 6.63 13.23
C ILE A 9 -15.96 6.15 12.42
N PRO A 10 -15.91 5.96 11.07
CA PRO A 10 -14.74 5.64 10.26
C PRO A 10 -14.46 6.46 8.98
N ALA A 11 -13.18 6.40 8.62
CA ALA A 11 -12.64 6.66 7.29
C ALA A 11 -13.16 5.62 6.30
N ASN A 12 -14.12 6.02 5.47
CA ASN A 12 -14.64 5.18 4.39
C ASN A 12 -14.17 5.76 3.05
N CYS A 13 -12.97 5.39 2.61
CA CYS A 13 -12.58 5.56 1.21
C CYS A 13 -13.27 4.48 0.39
N TRP A 14 -14.52 4.75 0.03
CA TRP A 14 -15.32 3.88 -0.81
C TRP A 14 -14.85 4.00 -2.27
N CYS A 15 -14.27 2.92 -2.81
CA CYS A 15 -13.94 2.80 -4.23
C CYS A 15 -14.97 1.86 -4.89
N GLY A 16 -16.10 2.44 -5.30
CA GLY A 16 -17.09 1.81 -6.16
C GLY A 16 -17.24 2.63 -7.43
N SER A 17 -16.80 2.07 -8.56
CA SER A 17 -17.17 2.42 -9.94
C SER A 17 -17.53 3.89 -10.24
N GLY A 18 -16.56 4.64 -10.78
CA GLY A 18 -16.83 5.84 -11.58
C GLY A 18 -16.69 7.16 -10.83
N ARG A 19 -15.51 7.78 -10.98
CA ARG A 19 -15.14 9.17 -10.59
C ARG A 19 -14.75 9.32 -9.11
N ILE A 20 -13.44 9.35 -8.86
CA ILE A 20 -12.85 9.66 -7.57
C ILE A 20 -13.07 11.15 -7.27
N ARG A 21 -13.96 11.48 -6.33
CA ARG A 21 -13.99 12.79 -5.66
C ARG A 21 -13.21 12.68 -4.37
N ILE A 22 -12.01 13.27 -4.33
CA ILE A 22 -11.29 13.48 -3.08
C ILE A 22 -11.98 14.65 -2.37
N ARG A 23 -12.85 14.36 -1.39
CA ARG A 23 -13.40 15.39 -0.52
C ARG A 23 -12.35 15.67 0.55
N ALA A 24 -11.64 16.79 0.44
CA ALA A 24 -10.78 17.27 1.51
C ALA A 24 -11.66 17.66 2.71
N THR A 25 -11.89 16.73 3.63
CA THR A 25 -12.40 17.05 4.97
C THR A 25 -11.29 17.76 5.71
N GLY A 26 -11.44 19.09 5.81
CA GLY A 26 -10.43 19.96 6.38
C GLY A 26 -10.19 19.68 7.85
N TYR A 27 -8.92 19.45 8.19
CA TYR A 27 -8.23 20.09 9.30
C TYR A 27 -6.77 20.31 8.83
N LEU A 28 -6.40 21.57 8.60
CA LEU A 28 -5.02 22.05 8.31
C LEU A 28 -4.26 21.45 7.11
N THR A 29 -4.92 21.03 6.04
CA THR A 29 -4.23 20.77 4.76
C THR A 29 -4.20 22.04 3.90
N PRO A 30 -3.07 22.36 3.22
CA PRO A 30 -3.07 23.41 2.19
C PRO A 30 -4.20 23.17 1.20
N ASP A 31 -4.80 24.23 0.67
CA ASP A 31 -5.80 24.12 -0.39
C ASP A 31 -5.17 23.53 -1.66
N LEU A 32 -5.14 22.19 -1.74
CA LEU A 32 -4.59 21.42 -2.85
C LEU A 32 -5.33 21.72 -4.17
N SER A 33 -6.51 22.35 -4.13
CA SER A 33 -7.25 22.74 -5.33
C SER A 33 -6.57 23.86 -6.13
N ARG A 34 -5.67 24.64 -5.49
CA ARG A 34 -4.90 25.71 -6.15
C ARG A 34 -3.53 25.26 -6.66
N LEU A 35 -3.08 24.08 -6.27
CA LEU A 35 -1.80 23.52 -6.69
C LEU A 35 -2.02 22.58 -7.88
N ARG A 36 -1.15 22.65 -8.88
CA ARG A 36 -1.14 21.69 -10.01
C ARG A 36 -0.50 20.38 -9.53
N VAL A 37 -1.24 19.57 -8.79
CA VAL A 37 -0.78 18.30 -8.21
C VAL A 37 -1.57 17.13 -8.80
N LEU A 38 -0.86 16.04 -9.14
CA LEU A 38 -1.45 14.78 -9.56
C LEU A 38 -1.45 13.81 -8.38
N PHE A 39 -2.61 13.27 -8.05
CA PHE A 39 -2.79 12.22 -7.05
C PHE A 39 -3.01 10.88 -7.74
N SER A 40 -2.40 9.82 -7.22
CA SER A 40 -2.74 8.45 -7.61
C SER A 40 -3.29 7.70 -6.40
N PRO A 41 -4.41 6.98 -6.52
CA PRO A 41 -5.03 6.26 -5.40
C PRO A 41 -4.30 4.93 -5.16
N HIS A 42 -3.01 4.97 -4.80
CA HIS A 42 -2.16 3.76 -4.71
C HIS A 42 -2.29 2.85 -5.95
N ALA A 43 -2.41 3.45 -7.13
CA ALA A 43 -2.70 2.72 -8.37
C ALA A 43 -1.46 2.09 -9.03
N LEU A 44 -0.27 2.36 -8.50
CA LEU A 44 0.98 1.81 -9.00
C LEU A 44 0.96 0.28 -8.80
N GLY A 45 1.14 -0.46 -9.89
CA GLY A 45 1.10 -1.93 -9.88
C GLY A 45 -0.29 -2.57 -10.02
N LEU A 46 -1.38 -1.80 -10.20
CA LEU A 46 -2.74 -2.34 -10.28
C LEU A 46 -3.19 -2.87 -11.65
N THR A 47 -2.31 -2.89 -12.67
CA THR A 47 -2.66 -3.54 -13.94
C THR A 47 -2.75 -5.06 -13.75
N ASN A 48 -3.62 -5.74 -14.49
CA ASN A 48 -3.75 -7.21 -14.40
C ASN A 48 -2.40 -7.92 -14.58
N ARG A 49 -1.62 -7.49 -15.58
CA ARG A 49 -0.29 -8.03 -15.87
C ARG A 49 0.71 -7.77 -14.74
N ALA A 50 0.69 -6.58 -14.13
CA ALA A 50 1.58 -6.28 -13.01
C ALA A 50 1.23 -7.13 -11.79
N ARG A 51 -0.05 -7.24 -11.43
CA ARG A 51 -0.52 -8.10 -10.35
C ARG A 51 -0.13 -9.56 -10.58
N GLU A 52 -0.41 -10.12 -11.75
CA GLU A 52 -0.05 -11.50 -12.08
C GLU A 52 1.44 -11.77 -11.85
N ARG A 53 2.31 -10.88 -12.34
CA ARG A 53 3.77 -10.99 -12.16
C ARG A 53 4.19 -10.90 -10.71
N ILE A 54 3.64 -9.93 -9.96
CA ILE A 54 3.91 -9.80 -8.53
C ILE A 54 3.57 -11.11 -7.80
N PHE A 55 2.42 -11.71 -8.10
CA PHE A 55 2.05 -13.00 -7.49
C PHE A 55 2.96 -14.15 -7.90
N GLN A 56 3.39 -14.20 -9.16
CA GLN A 56 4.35 -15.21 -9.64
C GLN A 56 5.70 -15.07 -8.93
N ASP A 57 6.23 -13.85 -8.85
CA ASP A 57 7.51 -13.56 -8.19
C ASP A 57 7.45 -13.87 -6.69
N MET A 58 6.34 -13.51 -6.02
CA MET A 58 6.11 -13.85 -4.62
C MET A 58 6.08 -15.36 -4.40
N ALA A 59 5.34 -16.10 -5.22
CA ALA A 59 5.23 -17.55 -5.09
C ALA A 59 6.59 -18.24 -5.32
N ALA A 60 7.34 -17.81 -6.34
CA ALA A 60 8.68 -18.32 -6.61
C ALA A 60 9.63 -18.06 -5.43
N GLY A 61 9.64 -16.84 -4.89
CA GLY A 61 10.46 -16.49 -3.72
C GLY A 61 10.11 -17.33 -2.49
N MET A 62 8.82 -17.56 -2.22
CA MET A 62 8.39 -18.43 -1.12
C MET A 62 8.87 -19.87 -1.30
N VAL A 63 8.78 -20.41 -2.53
CA VAL A 63 9.27 -21.76 -2.83
C VAL A 63 10.78 -21.86 -2.62
N ASP A 64 11.55 -20.85 -3.01
CA ASP A 64 12.99 -20.83 -2.78
C ASP A 64 13.33 -20.86 -1.29
N VAL A 65 12.74 -19.97 -0.48
CA VAL A 65 12.96 -19.94 0.98
C VAL A 65 12.63 -21.30 1.61
N LEU A 66 11.44 -21.84 1.33
CA LEU A 66 10.97 -23.09 1.94
C LEU A 66 11.76 -24.31 1.47
N SER A 67 12.40 -24.24 0.30
CA SER A 67 13.31 -25.29 -0.18
C SER A 67 14.73 -25.15 0.36
N GLY A 68 15.00 -24.18 1.22
CA GLY A 68 16.36 -23.86 1.69
C GLY A 68 17.25 -23.23 0.63
N ARG A 69 16.69 -22.77 -0.49
CA ARG A 69 17.43 -22.00 -1.51
C ARG A 69 17.38 -20.51 -1.17
N ARG A 70 18.34 -19.77 -1.72
CA ARG A 70 18.39 -18.30 -1.61
C ARG A 70 17.52 -17.66 -2.69
N PRO A 71 16.47 -16.88 -2.36
CA PRO A 71 15.64 -16.18 -3.34
C PRO A 71 16.43 -15.09 -4.07
N THR A 72 16.01 -14.76 -5.28
CA THR A 72 16.65 -13.73 -6.13
C THR A 72 16.51 -12.31 -5.56
N SER A 73 15.40 -11.99 -4.91
CA SER A 73 15.12 -10.65 -4.36
C SER A 73 14.87 -10.75 -2.87
N ILE A 74 15.85 -10.29 -2.08
CA ILE A 74 15.83 -10.33 -0.61
C ILE A 74 15.72 -8.90 -0.10
N ALA A 75 14.74 -8.63 0.76
CA ALA A 75 14.54 -7.31 1.35
C ALA A 75 15.59 -6.98 2.43
N ASN A 76 16.03 -8.01 3.14
CA ASN A 76 16.93 -7.98 4.29
C ASN A 76 18.08 -9.00 4.10
N PRO A 77 19.12 -8.67 3.33
CA PRO A 77 20.19 -9.59 2.98
C PRO A 77 20.97 -10.18 4.18
N GLU A 78 21.04 -9.45 5.29
CA GLU A 78 21.79 -9.78 6.51
C GLU A 78 21.37 -11.13 7.13
N ILE A 79 20.12 -11.57 6.93
CA ILE A 79 19.62 -12.85 7.46
C ILE A 79 20.36 -14.08 6.89
N TYR A 80 21.07 -13.91 5.78
CA TYR A 80 21.89 -14.96 5.17
C TYR A 80 23.36 -14.87 5.58
N GLU A 81 23.78 -13.82 6.28
CA GLU A 81 25.14 -13.67 6.78
C GLU A 81 25.29 -14.38 8.14
N GLU A 82 24.29 -14.26 9.01
CA GLU A 82 24.25 -14.87 10.35
C GLU A 82 24.19 -16.41 10.35
N ALA A 83 23.75 -17.03 9.24
CA ALA A 83 23.62 -18.49 9.15
C ALA A 83 24.94 -19.23 8.79
N SER A 84 26.07 -18.52 8.78
CA SER A 84 27.38 -19.01 8.30
C SER A 84 28.36 -19.42 9.42
N GLU A 85 27.95 -19.34 10.69
CA GLU A 85 28.73 -19.77 11.88
C GLU A 85 28.22 -21.11 12.43
#